data_AF-A0A0Q4UC17-F1
#
_entry.id   AF-A0A0Q4UC17-F1
#
_cell.length_a   1.000
_cell.length_b   1.000
_cell.length_c   1.000
_cell.angle_alpha   90.00
_cell.angle_beta   90.00
_cell.angle_gamma   90.00
#
_symmetry.space_group_name_H-M   'P 1'
#
loop_
_entity.id
_entity.type
_entity.pdbx_description
1 polymer ?
#
loop_
_entity_poly.entity_id
_entity_poly.type
_entity_poly.pdbx_seq_one_letter_code
_entity_poly.pdbx_strand_id
1 'polypeptide(L)'
;MTEQEIRQVANEVLRETLGPHGFESADVRPAPDFDGEPSLHVTAHFRPKAGVTSGDASTRALSALRKRLLDKGEERFPYIRYDYPDDEVLGDDPSEPMPDRH
;
A
#
# COMPACT_ATOMS: atom_id res chain seq x y z
N MET A 1 5.15 2.39 16.69
CA MET A 1 5.28 0.91 16.78
C MET A 1 6.56 0.47 16.05
N THR A 2 7.03 -0.77 16.25
CA THR A 2 8.13 -1.32 15.42
C THR A 2 7.63 -1.69 14.03
N GLU A 3 8.53 -1.73 13.03
CA GLU A 3 8.17 -2.10 11.65
C GLU A 3 7.56 -3.50 11.56
N GLN A 4 8.07 -4.45 12.36
CA GLN A 4 7.55 -5.81 12.40
C GLN A 4 6.10 -5.86 12.91
N GLU A 5 5.79 -5.12 13.98
CA GLU A 5 4.43 -5.03 14.53
C GLU A 5 3.47 -4.34 13.54
N ILE A 6 3.93 -3.28 12.87
CA ILE A 6 3.13 -2.57 11.86
C ILE A 6 2.83 -3.50 10.68
N ARG A 7 3.83 -4.23 10.20
CA ARG A 7 3.65 -5.21 9.12
C ARG A 7 2.67 -6.31 9.52
N GLN A 8 2.74 -6.79 10.76
CA GLN A 8 1.80 -7.79 11.26
C GLN A 8 0.36 -7.23 11.24
N VAL A 9 0.14 -6.03 11.79
CA VAL A 9 -1.17 -5.37 11.78
C VAL A 9 -1.68 -5.15 10.35
N ALA A 10 -0.82 -4.72 9.44
CA ALA A 10 -1.18 -4.54 8.04
C ALA A 10 -1.63 -5.86 7.41
N ASN A 11 -0.88 -6.95 7.61
CA ASN A 11 -1.25 -8.26 7.08
C ASN A 11 -2.59 -8.77 7.64
N GLU A 12 -2.82 -8.61 8.95
CA GLU A 12 -4.08 -9.02 9.59
C GLU A 12 -5.27 -8.25 9.02
N VAL A 13 -5.22 -6.92 9.03
CA VAL A 13 -6.33 -6.07 8.59
C VAL A 13 -6.59 -6.19 7.09
N LEU A 14 -5.54 -6.23 6.27
CA LEU A 14 -5.70 -6.39 4.83
C LEU A 14 -6.18 -7.79 4.46
N ARG A 15 -5.83 -8.82 5.24
CA ARG A 15 -6.42 -10.15 5.05
C ARG A 15 -7.91 -10.18 5.40
N GLU A 16 -8.33 -9.51 6.46
CA GLU A 16 -9.75 -9.41 6.85
C GLU A 16 -10.57 -8.66 5.78
N THR A 17 -10.01 -7.60 5.19
CA THR A 17 -10.75 -6.72 4.27
C THR A 17 -10.61 -7.10 2.80
N LEU A 18 -9.44 -7.56 2.37
CA LEU A 18 -9.08 -7.85 0.97
C LEU A 18 -8.84 -9.33 0.71
N GLY A 19 -8.85 -10.19 1.73
CA GLY A 19 -8.73 -11.65 1.56
C GLY A 19 -9.73 -12.25 0.57
N PRO A 20 -11.02 -11.89 0.62
CA PRO A 20 -12.00 -12.32 -0.39
C PRO A 20 -11.69 -11.86 -1.82
N HIS A 21 -10.83 -10.86 -1.98
CA HIS A 21 -10.39 -10.28 -3.24
C HIS A 21 -9.00 -10.79 -3.67
N GLY A 22 -8.48 -11.85 -3.03
CA GLY A 22 -7.22 -12.48 -3.45
C GLY A 22 -5.96 -11.88 -2.83
N PHE A 23 -6.07 -11.07 -1.78
CA PHE A 23 -4.91 -10.61 -0.99
C PHE A 23 -4.11 -11.79 -0.44
N GLU A 24 -2.78 -11.72 -0.56
CA GLU A 24 -1.85 -12.73 -0.09
C GLU A 24 -1.06 -12.24 1.13
N SER A 25 -0.38 -11.11 0.98
CA SER A 25 0.52 -10.54 1.98
C SER A 25 0.65 -9.03 1.82
N ALA A 26 1.18 -8.38 2.86
CA ALA A 26 1.57 -6.99 2.80
C ALA A 26 2.99 -6.77 3.30
N ASP A 27 3.70 -5.89 2.60
CA ASP A 27 4.95 -5.30 3.06
C ASP A 27 4.73 -3.85 3.47
N VAL A 28 5.48 -3.41 4.47
CA VAL A 28 5.40 -2.04 4.99
C VAL A 28 6.79 -1.46 5.04
N ARG A 29 6.93 -0.25 4.50
CA ARG A 29 8.15 0.55 4.53
C ARG A 29 7.82 1.94 5.07
N PRO A 30 8.41 2.36 6.19
CA PRO A 30 8.38 3.76 6.59
C PRO A 30 9.11 4.62 5.54
N ALA A 31 8.46 5.67 5.07
CA ALA A 31 9.10 6.68 4.23
C ALA A 31 8.34 8.01 4.38
N PRO A 32 8.99 9.15 4.09
CA PRO A 32 8.29 10.43 4.03
C PRO A 32 7.23 10.42 2.92
N ASP A 33 6.13 11.13 3.14
CA ASP A 33 5.20 11.46 2.07
C ASP A 33 5.78 12.56 1.13
N PHE A 34 4.94 13.06 0.22
CA PHE A 34 5.35 14.08 -0.75
C PHE A 34 5.80 15.40 -0.09
N ASP A 35 5.26 15.73 1.07
CA ASP A 35 5.59 16.94 1.83
C ASP A 35 6.75 16.72 2.82
N GLY A 36 7.29 15.49 2.88
CA GLY A 36 8.38 15.11 3.77
C GLY A 36 7.92 14.64 5.15
N GLU A 37 6.62 14.50 5.38
CA GLU A 37 6.07 14.07 6.66
C GLU A 37 6.19 12.55 6.84
N PRO A 38 6.51 12.05 8.05
CA PRO A 38 6.64 10.61 8.28
C PRO A 38 5.35 9.84 7.94
N SER A 39 5.47 8.85 7.05
CA SER A 39 4.33 8.03 6.62
C SER A 39 4.68 6.53 6.58
N LEU A 40 3.68 5.72 6.24
CA LEU A 40 3.83 4.28 6.02
C LEU A 40 3.42 3.93 4.60
N HIS A 41 4.35 3.40 3.81
CA HIS A 41 4.05 2.87 2.49
C HIS A 41 3.77 1.38 2.61
N VAL A 42 2.56 0.98 2.27
CA VAL A 42 2.07 -0.38 2.38
C VAL A 42 1.87 -0.93 0.97
N THR A 43 2.58 -2.01 0.63
CA THR A 43 2.31 -2.76 -0.60
C THR A 43 1.45 -3.96 -0.26
N ALA A 44 0.27 -4.06 -0.85
CA ALA A 44 -0.61 -5.21 -0.75
C ALA A 44 -0.43 -6.12 -1.97
N HIS A 45 0.14 -7.31 -1.77
CA HIS A 45 0.37 -8.29 -2.82
C HIS A 45 -0.85 -9.18 -3.01
N PHE A 46 -1.24 -9.39 -4.25
CA PHE A 46 -2.38 -10.20 -4.64
C PHE A 46 -1.95 -11.45 -5.39
N ARG A 47 -2.79 -12.48 -5.33
CA ARG A 47 -2.62 -13.67 -6.14
C ARG A 47 -2.89 -13.38 -7.61
N PRO A 48 -2.31 -14.18 -8.53
CA PRO A 48 -2.74 -14.16 -9.93
C PRO A 48 -4.25 -14.35 -10.05
N LYS A 49 -4.86 -13.60 -10.96
CA LYS A 49 -6.28 -13.60 -11.30
C LYS A 49 -7.21 -13.14 -10.17
N ALA A 50 -6.68 -12.43 -9.17
CA ALA A 50 -7.44 -11.84 -8.07
C ALA A 50 -8.54 -10.85 -8.53
N GLY A 51 -8.39 -10.29 -9.74
CA GLY A 51 -9.23 -9.19 -10.22
C GLY A 51 -8.87 -7.88 -9.52
N VAL A 52 -9.27 -6.75 -10.10
CA VAL A 52 -8.94 -5.42 -9.57
C VAL A 52 -9.80 -5.11 -8.35
N THR A 53 -9.16 -4.67 -7.25
CA THR A 53 -9.85 -4.23 -6.04
C THR A 53 -10.74 -3.02 -6.35
N SER A 54 -12.04 -3.15 -6.03
CA SER A 54 -13.01 -2.05 -6.20
C SER A 54 -12.70 -0.85 -5.30
N GLY A 55 -13.20 0.34 -5.68
CA GLY A 55 -13.05 1.55 -4.86
C GLY A 55 -13.56 1.39 -3.43
N ASP A 56 -14.72 0.77 -3.24
CA ASP A 56 -15.30 0.53 -1.91
C ASP A 56 -14.44 -0.40 -1.04
N ALA A 57 -13.88 -1.46 -1.65
CA ALA A 57 -12.98 -2.37 -0.96
C ALA A 57 -11.68 -1.65 -0.56
N SER A 58 -11.13 -0.82 -1.45
CA SER A 58 -9.94 0.00 -1.19
C SER A 58 -10.17 1.01 -0.06
N THR A 59 -11.28 1.74 -0.08
CA THR A 59 -11.64 2.69 0.99
C THR A 59 -11.83 1.98 2.32
N ARG A 60 -12.47 0.81 2.34
CA ARG A 60 -12.66 0.00 3.55
C ARG A 60 -11.32 -0.48 4.11
N ALA A 61 -10.42 -0.99 3.27
CA ALA A 61 -9.11 -1.46 3.67
C ALA A 61 -8.27 -0.33 4.30
N LEU A 62 -8.21 0.83 3.65
CA LEU A 62 -7.51 2.00 4.16
C LEU A 62 -8.09 2.47 5.51
N SER A 63 -9.41 2.61 5.60
CA SER A 63 -10.08 3.07 6.83
C SER A 63 -9.84 2.12 7.99
N ALA A 64 -9.95 0.81 7.75
CA ALA A 64 -9.72 -0.22 8.76
C ALA A 64 -8.26 -0.24 9.24
N LEU A 65 -7.32 -0.15 8.31
CA LEU A 65 -5.89 -0.14 8.63
C LEU A 65 -5.53 1.12 9.43
N ARG A 66 -5.97 2.30 8.97
CA ARG A 66 -5.73 3.57 9.66
C ARG A 66 -6.27 3.52 11.09
N LYS A 67 -7.50 3.04 11.27
CA LYS A 67 -8.11 2.90 12.60
C LYS A 67 -7.28 1.98 13.49
N ARG A 68 -6.93 0.78 13.03
CA ARG A 68 -6.21 -0.21 13.85
C ARG A 68 -4.81 0.27 14.24
N LEU A 69 -4.13 1.00 13.36
CA LEU A 69 -2.82 1.61 13.65
C LEU A 69 -2.96 2.70 14.72
N LEU A 70 -3.94 3.60 14.57
CA LEU A 70 -4.21 4.64 15.57
C LEU A 70 -4.57 4.07 16.94
N ASP A 71 -5.42 3.03 16.99
CA ASP A 71 -5.80 2.35 18.25
C ASP A 71 -4.59 1.72 18.97
N LYS A 72 -3.47 1.51 18.26
CA LYS A 72 -2.19 1.00 18.79
C LYS A 72 -1.12 2.07 18.97
N GLY A 73 -1.46 3.34 18.79
CA GLY A 73 -0.55 4.48 18.94
C GLY A 73 0.40 4.71 17.76
N GLU A 74 0.07 4.18 16.57
CA GLU A 74 0.81 4.48 15.34
C GLU A 74 0.10 5.59 14.54
N GLU A 75 0.66 6.80 14.62
CA GLU A 75 0.05 8.02 14.10
C GLU A 75 0.38 8.30 12.63
N ARG A 76 1.43 7.68 12.08
CA ARG A 76 1.82 7.84 10.67
C ARG A 76 0.71 7.35 9.73
N PHE A 77 0.42 8.12 8.68
CA PHE A 77 -0.64 7.78 7.74
C PHE A 77 -0.21 6.63 6.80
N PRO A 78 -1.05 5.59 6.59
CA PRO A 78 -0.74 4.52 5.65
C PRO A 78 -1.20 4.84 4.23
N TYR A 79 -0.30 4.69 3.26
CA TYR A 79 -0.58 4.71 1.83
C TYR A 79 -0.55 3.28 1.28
N ILE A 80 -1.66 2.80 0.73
CA ILE A 80 -1.77 1.44 0.21
C ILE A 80 -1.56 1.46 -1.31
N ARG A 81 -0.53 0.77 -1.78
CA ARG A 81 -0.34 0.37 -3.18
C ARG A 81 -0.84 -1.06 -3.36
N TYR A 82 -1.59 -1.30 -4.42
CA TYR A 82 -2.07 -2.63 -4.79
C TYR A 82 -1.14 -3.20 -5.85
N ASP A 83 -0.61 -4.39 -5.59
CA ASP A 83 0.36 -5.09 -6.42
C ASP A 83 -0.27 -6.37 -6.97
N TYR A 84 -0.71 -6.33 -8.23
CA TYR A 84 -1.25 -7.49 -8.93
C TYR A 84 -0.18 -8.05 -9.85
N PRO A 85 0.12 -9.36 -9.78
CA PRO A 85 1.18 -9.97 -10.59
C PRO A 85 0.82 -10.02 -12.08
N ASP A 86 -0.45 -9.85 -12.43
CA ASP A 86 -0.93 -9.81 -13.82
C ASP A 86 -1.02 -8.39 -14.38
N ASP A 87 -0.80 -7.35 -13.57
CA ASP A 87 -0.71 -5.99 -14.09
C ASP A 87 0.59 -5.88 -14.88
N GLU A 88 0.47 -5.51 -16.15
CA GLU A 88 1.63 -4.99 -16.86
C GLU A 88 2.06 -3.74 -16.10
N VAL A 89 3.23 -3.81 -15.46
CA VAL A 89 3.94 -2.60 -15.04
C VAL A 89 4.15 -1.83 -16.35
N LEU A 90 3.31 -0.83 -16.59
CA LEU A 90 3.63 0.23 -17.54
C LEU A 90 4.96 0.77 -17.03
N GLY A 91 6.06 0.29 -17.62
CA GLY A 91 7.39 0.69 -17.24
C GLY A 91 7.38 2.21 -17.22
N ASP A 92 7.91 2.81 -16.16
CA ASP A 92 8.12 4.24 -16.08
C ASP A 92 8.62 4.69 -17.45
N ASP A 93 7.82 5.52 -18.12
CA ASP A 93 8.23 6.18 -19.35
C ASP A 93 9.58 6.80 -19.02
N PRO A 94 10.68 6.36 -19.66
CA PRO A 94 12.00 6.87 -19.32
C PRO A 94 11.94 8.36 -19.60
N SER A 95 11.86 9.15 -18.52
CA SER A 95 11.82 10.61 -18.55
C SER A 95 12.73 11.08 -19.67
N GLU A 96 12.14 11.55 -20.77
CA GLU A 96 12.91 12.04 -21.91
C GLU A 96 13.92 13.03 -21.35
N PRO A 97 15.24 12.86 -21.58
CA PRO A 97 16.20 13.85 -21.13
C PRO A 97 15.83 15.17 -21.80
N MET A 98 15.42 16.14 -20.97
CA MET A 98 15.15 17.50 -21.40
C MET A 98 16.34 17.97 -22.26
N PRO A 99 16.14 18.41 -23.51
CA PRO A 99 17.25 18.85 -24.34
C PRO A 99 17.88 20.09 -23.69
N ASP A 100 19.19 20.02 -23.48
CA ASP A 100 20.01 21.14 -23.03
C ASP A 100 19.77 22.33 -23.96
N ARG A 101 19.18 23.39 -23.40
CA ARG A 101 19.07 24.68 -24.09
C ARG A 101 20.45 25.35 -24.08
N HIS A 102 21.11 25.36 -25.24
CA HIS A 102 22.19 26.29 -25.57
C HIS A 102 21.63 27.55 -26.24
#